data_AF-A0A1F2QW05-F1
#
_entry.id   AF-A0A1F2QW05-F1
#
_cell.length_a   1.000
_cell.length_b   1.000
_cell.length_c   1.000
_cell.angle_alpha   90.00
_cell.angle_beta   90.00
_cell.angle_gamma   90.00
#
_symmetry.space_group_name_H-M   'P 1'
#
loop_
_entity.id
_entity.type
_entity.pdbx_description
1 polymer ?
#
loop_
_entity_poly.entity_id
_entity_poly.type
_entity_poly.pdbx_seq_one_letter_code
_entity_poly.pdbx_strand_id
1 'polypeptide(L)'
;MHLVRAVAGNWRAAVAAGLFFVAYERHQEPVFWIGASHELLLALGVLATTYAFVRYRQSGRRGWYALALVAFVFSVFAKESFLVIPPLLVLADWCVGRGPWRGRWRAHAPFWLATAAYVALMYAGPWPYPFGETQSGLTPHFFGVYLRSLNRLLLFVYGFFALGWIVSRLKQEPFAPLRLRAFFFFLAWLLVTIGPYSFILYEKQLSSRHTYIPSVATAALVGLLFAFVWERARSGSMRSAWAAVLAVCLAVNVAYIWKKDAQYLDRAAPTEHLIAALDANMAGAQRPWVVVVYDFPYPAIVGRGAVRFFTTVDPHAVVFRWKNRPKPTPPASLTLIWDPTSKMFRYVPLF
;
A
#
# COMPACT_ATOMS: atom_id res chain seq x y z
N MET A 1 15.14 2.83 2.29
CA MET A 1 16.53 2.97 2.79
C MET A 1 17.15 4.34 2.49
N HIS A 2 17.28 4.76 1.22
CA HIS A 2 17.99 6.02 0.86
C HIS A 2 17.42 7.28 1.51
N LEU A 3 16.09 7.45 1.56
CA LEU A 3 15.46 8.59 2.22
C LEU A 3 15.84 8.68 3.70
N VAL A 4 15.72 7.56 4.44
CA VAL A 4 16.11 7.47 5.86
C VAL A 4 17.57 7.86 6.05
N ARG A 5 18.48 7.32 5.22
CA ARG A 5 19.90 7.67 5.29
C ARG A 5 20.12 9.16 5.02
N ALA A 6 19.42 9.74 4.06
CA ALA A 6 19.56 11.16 3.70
C ALA A 6 19.10 12.08 4.82
N VAL A 7 17.99 11.79 5.51
CA VAL A 7 17.45 12.67 6.57
C VAL A 7 18.07 12.41 7.95
N ALA A 8 18.44 11.16 8.26
CA ALA A 8 18.93 10.79 9.58
C ALA A 8 20.46 10.65 9.67
N GLY A 9 21.16 10.55 8.53
CA GLY A 9 22.62 10.36 8.49
C GLY A 9 23.10 9.01 9.04
N ASN A 10 22.22 8.01 9.16
CA ASN A 10 22.54 6.74 9.82
C ASN A 10 22.20 5.53 8.93
N TRP A 11 23.23 4.74 8.58
CA TRP A 11 23.06 3.59 7.70
C TRP A 11 22.34 2.42 8.39
N ARG A 12 22.55 2.21 9.69
CA ARG A 12 21.89 1.13 10.45
C ARG A 12 20.39 1.38 10.52
N ALA A 13 19.99 2.63 10.77
CA ALA A 13 18.60 3.04 10.73
C ALA A 13 17.98 2.80 9.35
N ALA A 14 18.72 3.15 8.29
CA ALA A 14 18.27 2.96 6.92
C ALA A 14 18.09 1.47 6.54
N VAL A 15 19.02 0.60 6.93
CA VAL A 15 18.96 -0.84 6.67
C VAL A 15 17.83 -1.48 7.49
N ALA A 16 17.77 -1.23 8.79
CA ALA A 16 16.69 -1.74 9.64
C ALA A 16 15.31 -1.29 9.16
N ALA A 17 15.17 -0.02 8.74
CA ALA A 17 13.93 0.47 8.15
C ALA A 17 13.59 -0.25 6.84
N GLY A 18 14.57 -0.51 5.97
CA GLY A 18 14.31 -1.23 4.72
C GLY A 18 13.94 -2.70 4.95
N LEU A 19 14.64 -3.40 5.85
CA LEU A 19 14.31 -4.78 6.23
C LEU A 19 12.91 -4.87 6.82
N PHE A 20 12.58 -3.97 7.76
CA PHE A 20 11.23 -3.89 8.33
C PHE A 20 10.19 -3.62 7.26
N PHE A 21 10.42 -2.63 6.37
CA PHE A 21 9.48 -2.31 5.30
C PHE A 21 9.17 -3.54 4.43
N VAL A 22 10.18 -4.24 3.92
CA VAL A 22 9.97 -5.42 3.06
C VAL A 22 9.20 -6.53 3.78
N ALA A 23 9.45 -6.72 5.08
CA ALA A 23 8.77 -7.75 5.85
C ALA A 23 7.38 -7.34 6.36
N TYR A 24 7.03 -6.04 6.35
CA TYR A 24 5.88 -5.54 7.09
C TYR A 24 4.55 -5.93 6.43
N GLU A 25 3.72 -6.71 7.13
CA GLU A 25 2.53 -7.34 6.54
C GLU A 25 1.48 -6.35 6.06
N ARG A 26 1.50 -5.12 6.54
CA ARG A 26 0.34 -4.24 6.45
C ARG A 26 0.08 -3.65 5.10
N HIS A 27 1.11 -3.51 4.27
CA HIS A 27 1.00 -2.90 2.95
C HIS A 27 1.16 -3.91 1.83
N GLN A 28 0.91 -5.19 2.12
CA GLN A 28 1.09 -6.24 1.13
C GLN A 28 -0.01 -6.25 0.05
N GLU A 29 -1.21 -5.75 0.35
CA GLU A 29 -2.38 -5.86 -0.54
C GLU A 29 -2.20 -5.18 -1.91
N PRO A 30 -1.63 -3.97 -2.04
CA PRO A 30 -1.31 -3.37 -3.34
C PRO A 30 -0.31 -4.17 -4.18
N VAL A 31 0.48 -5.04 -3.54
CA VAL A 31 1.45 -5.91 -4.22
C VAL A 31 0.75 -7.15 -4.77
N PHE A 32 -0.14 -7.76 -3.99
CA PHE A 32 -0.88 -8.96 -4.40
C PHE A 32 -2.05 -8.66 -5.33
N TRP A 33 -2.68 -7.50 -5.19
CA TRP A 33 -3.90 -7.17 -5.92
C TRP A 33 -3.66 -6.06 -6.93
N ILE A 34 -3.68 -6.43 -8.22
CA ILE A 34 -3.46 -5.50 -9.34
C ILE A 34 -4.43 -4.31 -9.33
N GLY A 35 -5.65 -4.49 -8.82
CA GLY A 35 -6.66 -3.42 -8.69
C GLY A 35 -6.27 -2.31 -7.70
N ALA A 36 -5.25 -2.54 -6.87
CA ALA A 36 -4.67 -1.55 -5.97
C ALA A 36 -3.26 -1.09 -6.40
N SER A 37 -2.81 -1.45 -7.61
CA SER A 37 -1.44 -1.15 -8.09
C SER A 37 -1.16 0.36 -8.23
N HIS A 38 -2.18 1.20 -8.39
CA HIS A 38 -2.05 2.66 -8.38
C HIS A 38 -1.48 3.22 -7.06
N GLU A 39 -1.67 2.50 -5.94
CA GLU A 39 -1.03 2.84 -4.66
C GLU A 39 0.48 2.66 -4.68
N LEU A 40 0.99 1.68 -5.44
CA LEU A 40 2.43 1.48 -5.63
C LEU A 40 3.04 2.61 -6.45
N LEU A 41 2.36 3.04 -7.51
CA LEU A 41 2.78 4.17 -8.35
C LEU A 41 2.77 5.47 -7.55
N LEU A 42 1.72 5.72 -6.78
CA LEU A 42 1.65 6.86 -5.87
C LEU A 42 2.82 6.83 -4.87
N ALA A 43 3.05 5.69 -4.22
CA ALA A 43 4.13 5.55 -3.24
C ALA A 43 5.52 5.78 -3.86
N LEU A 44 5.78 5.24 -5.05
CA LEU A 44 7.02 5.48 -5.78
C LEU A 44 7.21 6.98 -6.06
N GLY A 45 6.18 7.66 -6.57
CA GLY A 45 6.27 9.09 -6.86
C GLY A 45 6.39 9.94 -5.60
N VAL A 46 5.70 9.63 -4.51
CA VAL A 46 5.83 10.31 -3.20
C VAL A 46 7.25 10.16 -2.65
N LEU A 47 7.80 8.93 -2.67
CA LEU A 47 9.16 8.64 -2.22
C LEU A 47 10.20 9.33 -3.10
N ALA A 48 10.08 9.22 -4.42
CA ALA A 48 11.00 9.83 -5.38
C ALA A 48 10.98 11.35 -5.27
N THR A 49 9.80 11.96 -5.21
CA THR A 49 9.63 13.41 -5.03
C THR A 49 10.29 13.88 -3.74
N THR A 50 9.96 13.24 -2.61
CA THR A 50 10.51 13.65 -1.31
C THR A 50 12.02 13.44 -1.25
N TYR A 51 12.51 12.29 -1.71
CA TYR A 51 13.94 11.99 -1.71
C TYR A 51 14.70 12.98 -2.61
N ALA A 52 14.25 13.19 -3.84
CA ALA A 52 14.87 14.13 -4.76
C ALA A 52 14.84 15.56 -4.18
N PHE A 53 13.73 15.97 -3.57
CA PHE A 53 13.64 17.27 -2.90
C PHE A 53 14.64 17.38 -1.74
N VAL A 54 14.74 16.37 -0.87
CA VAL A 54 15.76 16.31 0.21
C VAL A 54 17.18 16.45 -0.38
N ARG A 55 17.48 15.73 -1.46
CA ARG A 55 18.79 15.82 -2.14
C ARG A 55 19.04 17.18 -2.77
N TYR A 56 18.03 17.83 -3.31
CA TYR A 56 18.09 19.21 -3.77
C TYR A 56 18.43 20.16 -2.61
N ARG A 57 17.73 20.05 -1.47
CA ARG A 57 18.00 20.89 -0.29
C ARG A 57 19.41 20.70 0.28
N GLN A 58 19.95 19.48 0.18
CA GLN A 58 21.30 19.16 0.68
C GLN A 58 22.43 19.58 -0.28
N SER A 59 22.21 19.50 -1.60
CA SER A 59 23.28 19.69 -2.60
C SER A 59 23.15 20.96 -3.43
N GLY A 60 21.99 21.62 -3.41
CA GLY A 60 21.68 22.77 -4.28
C GLY A 60 21.53 22.45 -5.77
N ARG A 61 21.80 21.21 -6.21
CA ARG A 61 21.81 20.83 -7.63
C ARG A 61 20.38 20.83 -8.20
N ARG A 62 20.16 21.64 -9.24
CA ARG A 62 18.85 21.79 -9.91
C ARG A 62 18.30 20.51 -10.52
N GLY A 63 19.16 19.56 -10.92
CA GLY A 63 18.72 18.25 -11.44
C GLY A 63 17.87 17.46 -10.44
N TRP A 64 18.18 17.54 -9.14
CA TRP A 64 17.34 16.90 -8.11
C TRP A 64 15.99 17.59 -7.95
N TYR A 65 15.93 18.90 -8.16
CA TYR A 65 14.68 19.64 -8.14
C TYR A 65 13.80 19.29 -9.36
N ALA A 66 14.40 19.22 -10.55
CA ALA A 66 13.72 18.77 -11.77
C ALA A 66 13.17 17.34 -11.60
N LEU A 67 13.96 16.42 -11.05
CA LEU A 67 13.50 15.07 -10.74
C LEU A 67 12.33 15.07 -9.74
N ALA A 68 12.37 15.93 -8.71
CA ALA A 68 11.26 16.05 -7.76
C ALA A 68 9.97 16.53 -8.45
N LEU A 69 10.06 17.51 -9.35
CA LEU A 69 8.91 18.00 -10.12
C LEU A 69 8.34 16.92 -11.05
N VAL A 70 9.20 16.23 -11.79
CA VAL A 70 8.76 15.14 -12.70
C VAL A 70 8.10 14.01 -11.91
N ALA A 71 8.72 13.56 -10.82
CA ALA A 71 8.14 12.52 -9.96
C ALA A 71 6.81 12.96 -9.33
N PHE A 72 6.67 14.23 -8.96
CA PHE A 72 5.43 14.79 -8.44
C PHE A 72 4.31 14.72 -9.48
N VAL A 73 4.59 15.15 -10.71
CA VAL A 73 3.62 15.08 -11.82
C VAL A 73 3.15 13.64 -12.04
N PHE A 74 4.04 12.65 -12.00
CA PHE A 74 3.65 11.24 -12.05
C PHE A 74 2.71 10.83 -10.90
N SER A 75 2.94 11.33 -9.68
CA SER A 75 2.02 11.08 -8.55
C SER A 75 0.63 11.69 -8.76
N VAL A 76 0.53 12.87 -9.38
CA VAL A 76 -0.77 13.50 -9.70
C VAL A 76 -1.63 12.57 -10.57
N PHE A 77 -1.01 11.90 -11.55
CA PHE A 77 -1.71 10.97 -12.43
C PHE A 77 -1.94 9.57 -11.81
N ALA A 78 -1.31 9.26 -10.68
CA ALA A 78 -1.45 7.95 -10.04
C ALA A 78 -2.71 7.86 -9.18
N LYS A 79 -2.91 8.82 -8.26
CA LYS A 79 -4.05 8.84 -7.33
C LYS A 79 -4.19 10.20 -6.66
N GLU A 80 -5.42 10.63 -6.38
CA GLU A 80 -5.77 11.88 -5.69
C GLU A 80 -5.11 12.01 -4.30
N SER A 81 -4.68 10.91 -3.68
CA SER A 81 -3.92 10.96 -2.42
C SER A 81 -2.52 11.57 -2.55
N PHE A 82 -2.07 11.98 -3.75
CA PHE A 82 -0.85 12.78 -3.95
C PHE A 82 -0.85 14.11 -3.18
N LEU A 83 -2.03 14.57 -2.72
CA LEU A 83 -2.20 15.75 -1.86
C LEU A 83 -1.32 15.74 -0.61
N VAL A 84 -0.80 14.59 -0.20
CA VAL A 84 0.19 14.48 0.89
C VAL A 84 1.55 15.08 0.53
N ILE A 85 1.91 15.21 -0.75
CA ILE A 85 3.28 15.60 -1.15
C ILE A 85 3.64 17.03 -0.71
N PRO A 86 2.86 18.08 -1.01
CA PRO A 86 3.23 19.44 -0.61
C PRO A 86 3.50 19.61 0.90
N PRO A 87 2.65 19.10 1.83
CA PRO A 87 2.97 19.16 3.26
C PRO A 87 4.20 18.30 3.62
N LEU A 88 4.40 17.14 2.98
CA LEU A 88 5.62 16.34 3.19
C LEU A 88 6.89 17.08 2.75
N LEU A 89 6.85 17.89 1.69
CA LEU A 89 8.00 18.69 1.25
C LEU A 89 8.32 19.81 2.24
N VAL A 90 7.30 20.46 2.82
CA VAL A 90 7.48 21.43 3.91
C VAL A 90 8.16 20.77 5.11
N LEU A 91 7.70 19.58 5.51
CA LEU A 91 8.31 18.80 6.58
C LEU A 91 9.74 18.36 6.25
N ALA A 92 10.01 17.99 5.00
CA ALA A 92 11.35 17.64 4.54
C ALA A 92 12.31 18.84 4.61
N ASP A 93 11.87 20.03 4.16
CA ASP A 93 12.66 21.27 4.25
C ASP A 93 12.87 21.72 5.71
N TRP A 94 11.91 21.46 6.60
CA TRP A 94 12.12 21.66 8.04
C TRP A 94 13.19 20.71 8.59
N CYS A 95 13.17 19.44 8.17
CA CYS A 95 14.08 18.41 8.66
C CYS A 95 15.54 18.65 8.21
N VAL A 96 15.76 18.92 6.92
CA VAL A 96 17.11 18.99 6.32
C VAL A 96 17.53 20.39 5.83
N GLY A 97 16.59 21.33 5.71
CA GLY A 97 16.87 22.66 5.21
C GLY A 97 17.73 23.48 6.16
N ARG A 98 18.61 24.30 5.58
CA ARG A 98 19.46 25.27 6.30
C ARG A 98 19.05 26.69 5.94
N GLY A 99 19.23 27.61 6.88
CA GLY A 99 18.96 29.03 6.69
C GLY A 99 17.51 29.47 6.97
N PRO A 100 17.24 30.79 6.88
CA PRO A 100 15.93 31.38 7.17
C PRO A 100 14.84 30.84 6.24
N TRP A 101 13.58 30.83 6.71
CA TRP A 101 12.44 30.38 5.91
C TRP A 101 12.10 31.33 4.75
N ARG A 102 12.39 32.63 4.93
CA ARG A 102 12.22 33.66 3.89
C ARG A 102 13.03 33.27 2.64
N GLY A 103 12.33 33.05 1.53
CA GLY A 103 12.90 32.63 0.24
C GLY A 103 12.85 31.11 -0.03
N ARG A 104 12.83 30.25 1.00
CA ARG A 104 12.74 28.79 0.82
C ARG A 104 11.41 28.36 0.24
N TRP A 105 10.33 29.06 0.60
CA TRP A 105 8.96 28.80 0.13
C TRP A 105 8.85 28.79 -1.40
N ARG A 106 9.70 29.53 -2.13
CA ARG A 106 9.69 29.56 -3.61
C ARG A 106 9.90 28.19 -4.22
N ALA A 107 10.71 27.33 -3.60
CA ALA A 107 10.93 25.96 -4.06
C ALA A 107 9.69 25.07 -3.88
N HIS A 108 8.76 25.45 -3.00
CA HIS A 108 7.51 24.72 -2.75
C HIS A 108 6.37 25.20 -3.66
N ALA A 109 6.47 26.43 -4.20
CA ALA A 109 5.39 27.07 -4.94
C ALA A 109 4.87 26.23 -6.13
N PRO A 110 5.71 25.61 -6.99
CA PRO A 110 5.19 24.80 -8.10
C PRO A 110 4.34 23.61 -7.64
N PHE A 111 4.71 22.96 -6.54
CA PHE A 111 3.96 21.82 -5.99
C PHE A 111 2.60 22.27 -5.45
N TRP A 112 2.57 23.36 -4.68
CA TRP A 112 1.32 23.91 -4.14
C TRP A 112 0.40 24.47 -5.23
N LEU A 113 0.94 25.18 -6.22
CA LEU A 113 0.16 25.73 -7.33
C LEU A 113 -0.45 24.63 -8.19
N ALA A 114 0.32 23.58 -8.51
CA ALA A 114 -0.19 22.43 -9.25
C ALA A 114 -1.24 21.65 -8.43
N THR A 115 -1.03 21.47 -7.12
CA THR A 115 -2.04 20.89 -6.24
C THR A 115 -3.32 21.73 -6.19
N ALA A 116 -3.21 23.05 -6.06
CA ALA A 116 -4.36 23.95 -6.04
C ALA A 116 -5.11 23.93 -7.38
N ALA A 117 -4.39 23.93 -8.50
CA ALA A 117 -4.97 23.81 -9.83
C ALA A 117 -5.70 22.46 -10.02
N TYR A 118 -5.10 21.34 -9.58
CA TYR A 118 -5.75 20.04 -9.60
C TYR A 118 -7.04 20.04 -8.77
N VAL A 119 -6.99 20.56 -7.54
CA VAL A 119 -8.18 20.65 -6.68
C VAL A 119 -9.25 21.52 -7.33
N ALA A 120 -8.89 22.68 -7.87
CA ALA A 120 -9.82 23.57 -8.57
C ALA A 120 -10.48 22.89 -9.78
N LEU A 121 -9.69 22.18 -10.61
CA LEU A 121 -10.22 21.39 -11.74
C LEU A 121 -11.16 20.29 -11.27
N MET A 122 -10.84 19.65 -10.15
CA MET A 122 -11.67 18.58 -9.59
C MET A 122 -13.02 19.09 -9.06
N TYR A 123 -13.05 20.30 -8.49
CA TYR A 123 -14.29 20.96 -8.07
C TYR A 123 -15.08 21.58 -9.24
N ALA A 124 -14.41 22.03 -10.30
CA ALA A 124 -15.05 22.62 -11.47
C ALA A 124 -15.50 21.57 -12.51
N GLY A 125 -15.03 20.33 -12.40
CA GLY A 125 -15.29 19.26 -13.35
C GLY A 125 -16.74 18.75 -13.32
N PRO A 126 -17.24 18.15 -14.42
CA PRO A 126 -18.60 17.64 -14.53
C PRO A 126 -18.83 16.35 -13.75
N TRP A 127 -17.77 15.69 -13.28
CA TRP A 127 -17.91 14.51 -12.43
C TRP A 127 -18.33 14.93 -11.03
N PRO A 128 -19.49 14.49 -10.52
CA PRO A 128 -19.74 14.59 -9.10
C PRO A 128 -18.61 13.83 -8.41
N TYR A 129 -17.78 14.56 -7.65
CA TYR A 129 -16.91 13.97 -6.63
C TYR A 129 -17.73 12.87 -5.92
N PRO A 130 -17.15 11.71 -5.54
CA PRO A 130 -17.90 10.65 -4.88
C PRO A 130 -18.32 11.06 -3.46
N PHE A 131 -19.28 12.00 -3.37
CA PHE A 131 -19.93 12.47 -2.15
C PHE A 131 -20.70 11.32 -1.46
N GLY A 132 -20.94 10.21 -2.15
CA GLY A 132 -21.56 9.00 -1.58
C GLY A 132 -20.59 8.04 -0.87
N GLU A 133 -19.30 8.05 -1.22
CA GLU A 133 -18.30 7.10 -0.66
C GLU A 133 -17.29 7.77 0.29
N THR A 134 -17.17 9.10 0.18
CA THR A 134 -16.31 9.92 1.03
C THR A 134 -17.14 10.95 1.76
N GLN A 135 -16.84 11.14 3.04
CA GLN A 135 -17.51 12.16 3.84
C GLN A 135 -16.87 13.53 3.62
N SER A 136 -17.69 14.57 3.59
CA SER A 136 -17.22 15.94 3.66
C SER A 136 -16.98 16.34 5.13
N GLY A 137 -15.71 16.53 5.50
CA GLY A 137 -15.33 17.17 6.78
C GLY A 137 -14.84 16.24 7.89
N LEU A 138 -14.43 16.86 9.01
CA LEU A 138 -13.83 16.20 10.19
C LEU A 138 -14.93 15.69 11.15
N THR A 139 -15.46 14.51 10.87
CA THR A 139 -16.53 13.88 11.66
C THR A 139 -15.98 12.94 12.75
N PRO A 140 -16.81 12.47 13.70
CA PRO A 140 -16.42 11.38 14.61
C PRO A 140 -15.95 10.11 13.88
N HIS A 141 -16.51 9.82 12.71
CA HIS A 141 -16.05 8.71 11.86
C HIS A 141 -14.60 8.94 11.41
N PHE A 142 -14.28 10.14 10.90
CA PHE A 142 -12.90 10.50 10.52
C PHE A 142 -11.93 10.23 11.66
N PHE A 143 -12.18 10.79 12.85
CA PHE A 143 -11.29 10.61 14.00
C PHE A 143 -11.21 9.15 14.44
N GLY A 144 -12.33 8.42 14.40
CA GLY A 144 -12.36 6.99 14.70
C GLY A 144 -11.49 6.16 13.75
N VAL A 145 -11.56 6.40 12.45
CA VAL A 145 -10.72 5.74 11.43
C VAL A 145 -9.27 6.15 11.60
N TYR A 146 -9.01 7.45 11.72
CA TYR A 146 -7.68 8.03 11.84
C TYR A 146 -6.93 7.49 13.06
N LEU A 147 -7.54 7.54 14.25
CA LEU A 147 -6.93 7.10 15.50
C LEU A 147 -6.73 5.57 15.55
N ARG A 148 -7.71 4.79 15.06
CA ARG A 148 -7.53 3.33 14.96
C ARG A 148 -6.39 2.97 14.03
N SER A 149 -6.30 3.64 12.89
CA SER A 149 -5.23 3.40 11.89
C SER A 149 -3.86 3.81 12.42
N LEU A 150 -3.78 4.96 13.08
CA LEU A 150 -2.57 5.45 13.73
C LEU A 150 -2.09 4.47 14.80
N ASN A 151 -2.98 4.06 15.71
CA ASN A 151 -2.67 3.07 16.72
C ASN A 151 -2.17 1.77 16.08
N ARG A 152 -2.90 1.25 15.09
CA ARG A 152 -2.52 0.04 14.34
C ARG A 152 -1.08 0.18 13.82
N LEU A 153 -0.77 1.27 13.12
CA LEU A 153 0.53 1.48 12.46
C LEU A 153 1.67 1.75 13.45
N LEU A 154 1.35 2.25 14.64
CA LEU A 154 2.32 2.52 15.72
C LEU A 154 2.51 1.38 16.72
N LEU A 155 1.71 0.31 16.69
CA LEU A 155 1.84 -0.82 17.66
C LEU A 155 3.29 -1.32 17.80
N PHE A 156 4.00 -1.48 16.68
CA PHE A 156 5.41 -1.89 16.70
C PHE A 156 6.33 -0.79 17.24
N VAL A 157 6.04 0.48 16.89
CA VAL A 157 6.78 1.64 17.36
C VAL A 157 6.69 1.75 18.89
N TYR A 158 5.52 1.53 19.49
CA TYR A 158 5.36 1.52 20.95
C TYR A 158 6.20 0.42 21.62
N GLY A 159 6.24 -0.78 21.04
CA GLY A 159 7.11 -1.86 21.50
C GLY A 159 8.59 -1.43 21.50
N PHE A 160 9.05 -0.83 20.41
CA PHE A 160 10.42 -0.31 20.33
C PHE A 160 10.68 0.90 21.24
N PHE A 161 9.68 1.73 21.51
CA PHE A 161 9.77 2.85 22.46
C PHE A 161 9.94 2.37 23.89
N ALA A 162 9.13 1.40 24.33
CA ALA A 162 9.25 0.82 25.67
C ALA A 162 10.64 0.20 25.86
N LEU A 163 11.12 -0.55 24.86
CA LEU A 163 12.44 -1.17 24.85
C LEU A 163 13.58 -0.13 24.82
N GLY A 164 13.45 0.90 23.98
CA GLY A 164 14.41 2.00 23.88
C GLY A 164 14.47 2.83 25.16
N TRP A 165 13.34 3.06 25.82
CA TRP A 165 13.25 3.76 27.09
C TRP A 165 13.99 2.98 28.19
N ILE A 166 13.76 1.67 28.31
CA ILE A 166 14.48 0.79 29.25
C ILE A 166 16.00 0.89 29.03
N VAL A 167 16.46 0.84 27.78
CA VAL A 167 17.89 0.97 27.45
C VAL A 167 18.43 2.38 27.73
N SER A 168 17.65 3.43 27.47
CA SER A 168 18.05 4.82 27.71
C SER A 168 18.24 5.16 29.19
N ARG A 169 17.61 4.39 30.09
CA ARG A 169 17.85 4.50 31.54
C ARG A 169 19.21 3.95 31.96
N LEU A 170 19.91 3.21 31.09
CA LEU A 170 21.22 2.61 31.39
C LEU A 170 22.40 3.59 31.17
N LYS A 171 22.31 4.86 31.62
CA LYS A 171 23.31 5.96 31.52
C LYS A 171 23.39 6.67 30.15
N GLN A 172 23.40 8.00 30.21
CA GLN A 172 22.74 8.91 29.26
C GLN A 172 23.70 9.60 28.28
N GLU A 173 23.35 9.55 27.01
CA GLU A 173 23.66 10.55 25.99
C GLU A 173 22.34 10.78 25.22
N PRO A 174 21.95 12.00 24.82
CA PRO A 174 20.70 12.25 24.11
C PRO A 174 20.71 11.75 22.64
N PHE A 175 19.54 11.76 21.99
CA PHE A 175 19.44 11.57 20.54
C PHE A 175 20.23 12.68 19.83
N ALA A 176 21.05 12.34 18.83
CA ALA A 176 21.71 13.36 18.02
C ALA A 176 20.63 14.28 17.40
N PRO A 177 20.79 15.63 17.40
CA PRO A 177 19.76 16.57 16.98
C PRO A 177 19.17 16.28 15.58
N LEU A 178 20.01 15.84 14.64
CA LEU A 178 19.58 15.44 13.29
C LEU A 178 18.64 14.23 13.31
N ARG A 179 18.92 13.23 14.14
CA ARG A 179 18.09 12.02 14.27
C ARG A 179 16.76 12.32 14.95
N LEU A 180 16.72 13.27 15.87
CA LEU A 180 15.48 13.73 16.49
C LEU A 180 14.58 14.44 15.46
N ARG A 181 15.16 15.31 14.61
CA ARG A 181 14.43 15.93 13.49
C ARG A 181 13.90 14.88 12.51
N ALA A 182 14.73 13.88 12.15
CA ALA A 182 14.31 12.78 11.30
C ALA A 182 13.16 11.97 11.93
N PHE A 183 13.21 11.71 13.24
CA PHE A 183 12.14 11.03 13.97
C PHE A 183 10.82 11.81 13.85
N PHE A 184 10.82 13.10 14.16
CA PHE A 184 9.61 13.93 14.05
C PHE A 184 9.15 14.12 12.58
N PHE A 185 10.08 14.15 11.63
CA PHE A 185 9.75 14.15 10.21
C PHE A 185 8.95 12.91 9.80
N PHE A 186 9.40 11.71 10.18
CA PHE A 186 8.67 10.48 9.86
C PHE A 186 7.40 10.32 10.71
N LEU A 187 7.37 10.83 11.94
CA LEU A 187 6.14 10.88 12.73
C LEU A 187 5.09 11.78 12.04
N ALA A 188 5.48 12.97 11.62
CA ALA A 188 4.60 13.87 10.88
C ALA A 188 4.20 13.29 9.52
N TRP A 189 5.10 12.59 8.82
CA TRP A 189 4.77 11.85 7.59
C TRP A 189 3.64 10.84 7.84
N LEU A 190 3.74 10.06 8.92
CA LEU A 190 2.72 9.09 9.28
C LEU A 190 1.36 9.78 9.48
N LEU A 191 1.34 10.88 10.23
CA LEU A 191 0.12 11.64 10.51
C LEU A 191 -0.51 12.20 9.23
N VAL A 192 0.29 12.84 8.37
CA VAL A 192 -0.17 13.43 7.10
C VAL A 192 -0.74 12.37 6.16
N THR A 193 -0.09 11.21 6.07
CA THR A 193 -0.43 10.18 5.06
C THR A 193 -1.64 9.32 5.44
N ILE A 194 -2.04 9.31 6.71
CA ILE A 194 -3.30 8.69 7.15
C ILE A 194 -4.52 9.56 6.80
N GLY A 195 -4.32 10.88 6.69
CA GLY A 195 -5.38 11.87 6.50
C GLY A 195 -6.34 11.57 5.35
N PRO A 196 -5.89 11.50 4.08
CA PRO A 196 -6.77 11.34 2.94
C PRO A 196 -7.70 10.11 3.03
N TYR A 197 -7.16 8.97 3.46
CA TYR A 197 -7.91 7.72 3.55
C TYR A 197 -8.90 7.68 4.72
N SER A 198 -8.74 8.56 5.70
CA SER A 198 -9.65 8.63 6.86
C SER A 198 -11.01 9.26 6.53
N PHE A 199 -11.18 9.79 5.33
CA PHE A 199 -12.46 10.30 4.83
C PHE A 199 -13.34 9.22 4.18
N ILE A 200 -12.86 7.99 4.01
CA ILE A 200 -13.61 6.89 3.36
C ILE A 200 -14.69 6.35 4.32
N LEU A 201 -15.96 6.41 3.93
CA LEU A 201 -17.10 6.14 4.80
C LEU A 201 -17.23 4.66 5.21
N TYR A 202 -16.92 3.74 4.30
CA TYR A 202 -17.07 2.30 4.54
C TYR A 202 -15.85 1.66 5.23
N GLU A 203 -14.78 2.41 5.47
CA GLU A 203 -13.60 1.90 6.17
C GLU A 203 -13.69 2.17 7.67
N LYS A 204 -13.48 1.13 8.50
CA LYS A 204 -13.35 1.28 9.97
C LYS A 204 -11.93 1.68 10.39
N GLN A 205 -10.96 1.44 9.52
CA GLN A 205 -9.54 1.72 9.64
C GLN A 205 -8.94 1.60 8.23
N LEU A 206 -7.76 2.17 8.00
CA LEU A 206 -7.05 2.03 6.73
C LEU A 206 -6.89 0.54 6.40
N SER A 207 -7.49 0.16 5.27
CA SER A 207 -7.32 -1.15 4.65
C SER A 207 -5.87 -1.35 4.22
N SER A 208 -5.43 -2.62 4.08
CA SER A 208 -4.03 -2.90 3.72
C SER A 208 -3.62 -2.34 2.35
N ARG A 209 -4.58 -2.05 1.47
CA ARG A 209 -4.35 -1.32 0.22
C ARG A 209 -3.90 0.14 0.41
N HIS A 210 -4.31 0.80 1.49
CA HIS A 210 -4.05 2.23 1.73
C HIS A 210 -2.87 2.48 2.68
N THR A 211 -2.23 1.44 3.22
CA THR A 211 -1.18 1.58 4.24
C THR A 211 0.24 1.68 3.65
N TYR A 212 0.42 1.58 2.33
CA TYR A 212 1.75 1.51 1.71
C TYR A 212 2.62 2.73 2.01
N ILE A 213 2.08 3.93 1.84
CA ILE A 213 2.79 5.19 2.10
C ILE A 213 2.96 5.44 3.62
N PRO A 214 1.94 5.28 4.47
CA PRO A 214 2.11 5.33 5.92
C PRO A 214 3.17 4.33 6.44
N SER A 215 3.26 3.13 5.84
CA SER A 215 4.22 2.10 6.23
C SER A 215 5.67 2.51 6.03
N VAL A 216 5.96 3.41 5.07
CA VAL A 216 7.31 4.00 4.91
C VAL A 216 7.73 4.71 6.20
N ALA A 217 6.83 5.51 6.79
CA ALA A 217 7.11 6.22 8.03
C ALA A 217 7.23 5.25 9.21
N THR A 218 6.32 4.29 9.36
CA THR A 218 6.42 3.26 10.40
C THR A 218 7.78 2.55 10.34
N ALA A 219 8.18 2.11 9.15
CA ALA A 219 9.45 1.44 8.94
C ALA A 219 10.66 2.34 9.28
N ALA A 220 10.61 3.61 8.88
CA ALA A 220 11.65 4.58 9.22
C ALA A 220 11.75 4.83 10.73
N LEU A 221 10.61 4.95 11.43
CA LEU A 221 10.57 5.09 12.89
C LEU A 221 11.15 3.86 13.59
N VAL A 222 10.76 2.66 13.17
CA VAL A 222 11.33 1.40 13.68
C VAL A 222 12.84 1.35 13.44
N GLY A 223 13.31 1.72 12.25
CA GLY A 223 14.75 1.76 11.93
C GLY A 223 15.52 2.76 12.80
N LEU A 224 14.97 3.96 13.02
CA LEU A 224 15.58 4.97 13.90
C LEU A 224 15.67 4.48 15.35
N LEU A 225 14.62 3.83 15.85
CA LEU A 225 14.60 3.25 17.20
C LEU A 225 15.56 2.06 17.33
N PHE A 226 15.63 1.20 16.31
CA PHE A 226 16.60 0.10 16.26
C PHE A 226 18.03 0.63 16.31
N ALA A 227 18.36 1.63 15.48
CA ALA A 227 19.69 2.24 15.50
C ALA A 227 20.01 2.88 16.85
N PHE A 228 19.02 3.49 17.51
CA PHE A 228 19.16 4.07 18.83
C PHE A 228 19.54 3.04 19.90
N VAL A 229 18.86 1.90 19.94
CA VAL A 229 19.17 0.82 20.90
C VAL A 229 20.47 0.08 20.55
N TRP A 230 20.74 -0.09 19.26
CA TRP A 230 21.96 -0.75 18.77
C TRP A 230 23.22 0.00 19.19
N GLU A 231 23.23 1.33 19.05
CA GLU A 231 24.37 2.16 19.42
C GLU A 231 24.60 2.25 20.94
N ARG A 232 23.54 2.05 21.74
CA ARG A 232 23.62 2.02 23.21
C ARG A 232 23.88 0.64 23.78
N ALA A 233 23.94 -0.39 22.95
CA ALA A 233 24.27 -1.73 23.38
C ALA A 233 25.73 -1.81 23.84
N ARG A 234 25.91 -2.07 25.15
CA ARG A 234 27.22 -2.08 25.84
C ARG A 234 28.05 -3.33 25.58
N SER A 235 27.42 -4.42 25.17
CA SER A 235 28.06 -5.70 24.93
C SER A 235 27.64 -6.30 23.59
N GLY A 236 28.45 -7.23 23.07
CA GLY A 236 28.08 -8.02 21.89
C GLY A 236 26.79 -8.81 22.11
N SER A 237 26.60 -9.40 23.29
CA SER A 237 25.38 -10.12 23.66
C SER A 237 24.12 -9.23 23.58
N MET A 238 24.20 -7.98 24.04
CA MET A 238 23.08 -7.04 23.93
C MET A 238 22.77 -6.67 22.48
N ARG A 239 23.78 -6.54 21.62
CA ARG A 239 23.56 -6.33 20.18
C ARG A 239 22.90 -7.55 19.53
N SER A 240 23.35 -8.75 19.86
CA SER A 240 22.73 -9.99 19.39
C SER A 240 21.27 -10.11 19.86
N ALA A 241 20.96 -9.71 21.10
CA ALA A 241 19.59 -9.67 21.60
C ALA A 241 18.71 -8.71 20.77
N TRP A 242 19.18 -7.50 20.47
CA TRP A 242 18.43 -6.57 19.62
C TRP A 242 18.27 -7.04 18.18
N ALA A 243 19.31 -7.66 17.61
CA ALA A 243 19.21 -8.32 16.31
C ALA A 243 18.15 -9.43 16.33
N ALA A 244 18.12 -10.25 17.38
CA ALA A 244 17.12 -11.30 17.55
C ALA A 244 15.70 -10.74 17.68
N VAL A 245 15.50 -9.66 18.45
CA VAL A 245 14.20 -8.97 18.55
C VAL A 245 13.72 -8.48 17.18
N LEU A 246 14.61 -7.84 16.41
CA LEU A 246 14.29 -7.42 15.05
C LEU A 246 13.97 -8.64 14.17
N ALA A 247 14.80 -9.69 14.20
CA ALA A 247 14.61 -10.90 13.41
C ALA A 247 13.27 -11.60 13.72
N VAL A 248 12.91 -11.74 14.99
CA VAL A 248 11.60 -12.29 15.41
C VAL A 248 10.47 -11.41 14.90
N CYS A 249 10.60 -10.09 15.01
CA CYS A 249 9.61 -9.15 14.48
C CYS A 249 9.42 -9.32 12.96
N LEU A 250 10.51 -9.44 12.20
CA LEU A 250 10.46 -9.69 10.76
C LEU A 250 9.81 -11.05 10.47
N ALA A 251 10.23 -12.12 11.16
CA ALA A 251 9.71 -13.47 10.97
C ALA A 251 8.20 -13.56 11.23
N VAL A 252 7.70 -12.92 12.28
CA VAL A 252 6.26 -12.88 12.58
C VAL A 252 5.47 -12.19 11.46
N ASN A 253 5.98 -11.09 10.91
CA ASN A 253 5.29 -10.42 9.81
C ASN A 253 5.35 -11.23 8.50
N VAL A 254 6.50 -11.85 8.19
CA VAL A 254 6.64 -12.75 7.02
C VAL A 254 5.69 -13.94 7.13
N ALA A 255 5.61 -14.57 8.29
CA ALA A 255 4.67 -15.67 8.54
C ALA A 255 3.21 -15.24 8.31
N TYR A 256 2.86 -14.01 8.70
CA TYR A 256 1.53 -13.46 8.45
C TYR A 256 1.28 -13.16 6.96
N ILE A 257 2.30 -12.74 6.21
CA ILE A 257 2.22 -12.58 4.75
C ILE A 257 1.95 -13.93 4.08
N TRP A 258 2.71 -14.98 4.42
CA TRP A 258 2.50 -16.33 3.88
C TRP A 258 1.11 -16.88 4.19
N LYS A 259 0.60 -16.63 5.39
CA LYS A 259 -0.78 -16.99 5.73
C LYS A 259 -1.80 -16.29 4.82
N LYS A 260 -1.57 -15.02 4.46
CA LYS A 260 -2.47 -14.29 3.55
C LYS A 260 -2.33 -14.72 2.11
N ASP A 261 -1.12 -15.05 1.66
CA ASP A 261 -0.85 -15.53 0.30
C ASP A 261 -1.72 -16.76 -0.04
N ALA A 262 -1.75 -17.75 0.86
CA ALA A 262 -2.64 -18.92 0.73
C ALA A 262 -4.13 -18.54 0.61
N GLN A 263 -4.58 -17.48 1.31
CA GLN A 263 -5.95 -16.99 1.20
C GLN A 263 -6.23 -16.28 -0.13
N TYR A 264 -5.23 -15.63 -0.73
CA TYR A 264 -5.38 -15.01 -2.05
C TYR A 264 -5.45 -16.07 -3.14
N LEU A 265 -4.60 -17.10 -3.08
CA LEU A 265 -4.66 -18.25 -4.00
C LEU A 265 -6.01 -18.95 -3.92
N ASP A 266 -6.51 -19.20 -2.69
CA ASP A 266 -7.84 -19.78 -2.47
C ASP A 266 -8.98 -18.94 -3.07
N ARG A 267 -8.84 -17.61 -3.09
CA ARG A 267 -9.82 -16.69 -3.69
C ARG A 267 -9.69 -16.58 -5.21
N ALA A 268 -8.51 -16.82 -5.77
CA ALA A 268 -8.28 -16.81 -7.20
C ALA A 268 -8.67 -18.14 -7.86
N ALA A 269 -8.60 -19.25 -7.13
CA ALA A 269 -8.83 -20.61 -7.64
C ALA A 269 -10.11 -20.79 -8.47
N PRO A 270 -11.30 -20.26 -8.08
CA PRO A 270 -12.50 -20.44 -8.90
C PRO A 270 -12.41 -19.79 -10.28
N THR A 271 -11.78 -18.61 -10.38
CA THR A 271 -11.57 -17.95 -11.67
C THR A 271 -10.46 -18.59 -12.48
N GLU A 272 -9.36 -19.00 -11.83
CA GLU A 272 -8.25 -19.69 -12.51
C GLU A 272 -8.67 -21.04 -13.07
N HIS A 273 -9.42 -21.84 -12.30
CA HIS A 273 -9.94 -23.11 -12.77
C HIS A 273 -10.96 -22.94 -13.90
N LEU A 274 -11.75 -21.86 -13.88
CA LEU A 274 -12.68 -21.56 -14.97
C LEU A 274 -11.92 -21.23 -16.26
N ILE A 275 -10.92 -20.36 -16.18
CA ILE A 275 -10.05 -19.98 -17.31
C ILE A 275 -9.39 -21.23 -17.89
N ALA A 276 -8.73 -22.03 -17.04
CA ALA A 276 -8.05 -23.26 -17.46
C ALA A 276 -9.01 -24.28 -18.08
N ALA A 277 -10.21 -24.46 -17.52
CA ALA A 277 -11.22 -25.36 -18.09
C ALA A 277 -11.69 -24.90 -19.47
N LEU A 278 -11.87 -23.60 -19.67
CA LEU A 278 -12.27 -23.05 -20.96
C LEU A 278 -11.16 -23.18 -22.00
N ASP A 279 -9.93 -22.78 -21.67
CA ASP A 279 -8.80 -22.86 -22.59
C ASP A 279 -8.53 -24.32 -23.02
N ALA A 280 -8.62 -25.27 -22.07
CA ALA A 280 -8.40 -26.69 -22.36
C ALA A 280 -9.47 -27.31 -23.26
N ASN A 281 -10.74 -26.87 -23.15
CA ASN A 281 -11.87 -27.52 -23.84
C ASN A 281 -12.37 -26.74 -25.06
N MET A 282 -12.01 -25.47 -25.20
CA MET A 282 -12.57 -24.57 -26.21
C MET A 282 -11.52 -23.97 -27.15
N ALA A 283 -10.21 -24.13 -26.90
CA ALA A 283 -9.17 -23.65 -27.81
C ALA A 283 -9.30 -24.33 -29.19
N GLY A 284 -9.62 -23.55 -30.22
CA GLY A 284 -9.75 -24.02 -31.60
C GLY A 284 -11.09 -24.70 -31.96
N ALA A 285 -12.09 -24.64 -31.10
CA ALA A 285 -13.40 -25.22 -31.39
C ALA A 285 -14.15 -24.44 -32.50
N GLN A 286 -14.57 -25.12 -33.56
CA GLN A 286 -15.21 -24.52 -34.76
C GLN A 286 -16.74 -24.32 -34.67
N ARG A 287 -17.39 -24.53 -33.52
CA ARG A 287 -18.87 -24.49 -33.39
C ARG A 287 -19.32 -23.60 -32.23
N PRO A 288 -20.55 -23.03 -32.28
CA PRO A 288 -21.05 -22.21 -31.19
C PRO A 288 -21.36 -23.10 -29.98
N TRP A 289 -20.48 -23.06 -28.98
CA TRP A 289 -20.68 -23.69 -27.69
C TRP A 289 -21.32 -22.71 -26.72
N VAL A 290 -22.38 -23.13 -26.04
CA VAL A 290 -22.86 -22.42 -24.84
C VAL A 290 -22.22 -23.09 -23.63
N VAL A 291 -21.43 -22.39 -22.85
CA VAL A 291 -20.88 -22.92 -21.60
C VAL A 291 -21.85 -22.60 -20.47
N VAL A 292 -22.28 -23.60 -19.72
CA VAL A 292 -23.13 -23.40 -18.54
C VAL A 292 -22.32 -23.68 -17.29
N VAL A 293 -22.13 -22.66 -16.45
CA VAL A 293 -21.39 -22.76 -15.20
C VAL A 293 -22.37 -22.75 -14.03
N TYR A 294 -22.44 -23.85 -13.28
CA TYR A 294 -23.28 -23.97 -12.10
C TYR A 294 -22.50 -23.73 -10.80
N ASP A 295 -23.18 -23.08 -9.85
CA ASP A 295 -22.75 -22.87 -8.46
C ASP A 295 -21.41 -22.12 -8.32
N PHE A 296 -21.10 -21.26 -9.28
CA PHE A 296 -19.91 -20.41 -9.22
C PHE A 296 -19.91 -19.58 -7.92
N PRO A 297 -18.82 -19.59 -7.13
CA PRO A 297 -18.84 -19.04 -5.77
C PRO A 297 -18.86 -17.50 -5.72
N TYR A 298 -18.75 -16.84 -6.88
CA TYR A 298 -18.75 -15.38 -6.99
C TYR A 298 -19.93 -14.87 -7.84
N PRO A 299 -20.26 -13.57 -7.74
CA PRO A 299 -21.21 -12.95 -8.65
C PRO A 299 -20.81 -13.19 -10.11
N ALA A 300 -21.79 -13.44 -10.98
CA ALA A 300 -21.55 -13.79 -12.39
C ALA A 300 -20.71 -12.74 -13.16
N ILE A 301 -20.68 -11.49 -12.71
CA ILE A 301 -19.80 -10.46 -13.28
C ILE A 301 -18.32 -10.77 -13.12
N VAL A 302 -17.91 -11.42 -12.01
CA VAL A 302 -16.53 -11.84 -11.76
C VAL A 302 -16.13 -12.93 -12.74
N GLY A 303 -16.97 -13.96 -12.88
CA GLY A 303 -16.73 -15.05 -13.83
C GLY A 303 -16.71 -14.57 -15.27
N ARG A 304 -17.69 -13.73 -15.68
CA ARG A 304 -17.69 -13.11 -17.02
C ARG A 304 -16.47 -12.22 -17.26
N GLY A 305 -16.02 -11.48 -16.25
CA GLY A 305 -14.80 -10.69 -16.32
C GLY A 305 -13.58 -11.59 -16.57
N ALA A 306 -13.47 -12.70 -15.85
CA ALA A 306 -12.40 -13.67 -16.05
C ALA A 306 -12.36 -14.19 -17.50
N VAL A 307 -13.52 -14.60 -18.05
CA VAL A 307 -13.64 -15.04 -19.44
C VAL A 307 -13.22 -13.94 -20.41
N ARG A 308 -13.74 -12.72 -20.23
CA ARG A 308 -13.51 -11.58 -21.11
C ARG A 308 -12.04 -11.17 -21.23
N PHE A 309 -11.32 -11.19 -20.12
CA PHE A 309 -9.96 -10.66 -20.06
C PHE A 309 -8.88 -11.72 -20.25
N PHE A 310 -9.17 -12.99 -19.97
CA PHE A 310 -8.15 -14.03 -19.88
C PHE A 310 -8.40 -15.25 -20.77
N THR A 311 -9.48 -15.26 -21.57
CA THR A 311 -9.74 -16.34 -22.53
C THR A 311 -10.09 -15.77 -23.90
N THR A 312 -10.08 -16.61 -24.94
CA THR A 312 -10.59 -16.26 -26.27
C THR A 312 -12.09 -16.54 -26.45
N VAL A 313 -12.76 -17.05 -25.41
CA VAL A 313 -14.18 -17.41 -25.44
C VAL A 313 -15.03 -16.15 -25.34
N ASP A 314 -16.11 -16.06 -26.12
CA ASP A 314 -17.09 -14.99 -25.97
C ASP A 314 -17.73 -15.04 -24.57
N PRO A 315 -17.60 -13.98 -23.74
CA PRO A 315 -18.21 -13.93 -22.41
C PRO A 315 -19.72 -14.12 -22.40
N HIS A 316 -20.41 -13.79 -23.50
CA HIS A 316 -21.86 -13.98 -23.66
C HIS A 316 -22.23 -15.44 -23.92
N ALA A 317 -21.30 -16.26 -24.40
CA ALA A 317 -21.47 -17.70 -24.53
C ALA A 317 -21.41 -18.43 -23.18
N VAL A 318 -20.95 -17.77 -22.11
CA VAL A 318 -20.83 -18.34 -20.76
C VAL A 318 -21.98 -17.90 -19.86
N VAL A 319 -22.86 -18.85 -19.54
CA VAL A 319 -24.07 -18.62 -18.73
C VAL A 319 -23.87 -19.18 -17.33
N PHE A 320 -23.91 -18.29 -16.34
CA PHE A 320 -23.82 -18.65 -14.92
C PHE A 320 -25.21 -18.96 -14.36
N ARG A 321 -25.36 -20.12 -13.70
CA ARG A 321 -26.60 -20.60 -13.10
C ARG A 321 -26.36 -21.17 -11.70
N TRP A 322 -27.46 -21.36 -10.96
CA TRP A 322 -27.45 -22.03 -9.66
C TRP A 322 -28.16 -23.38 -9.80
N LYS A 323 -27.61 -24.46 -9.21
CA LYS A 323 -28.16 -25.82 -9.36
C LYS A 323 -29.62 -25.95 -8.95
N ASN A 324 -30.07 -25.16 -7.98
CA ASN A 324 -31.43 -25.21 -7.46
C ASN A 324 -32.49 -24.65 -8.43
N ARG A 325 -32.11 -24.19 -9.64
CA ARG A 325 -33.01 -23.79 -10.72
C ARG A 325 -32.47 -24.27 -12.08
N PRO A 326 -32.44 -25.59 -12.34
CA PRO A 326 -31.93 -26.11 -13.59
C PRO A 326 -32.91 -25.75 -14.72
N LYS A 327 -32.46 -24.96 -15.69
CA LYS A 327 -33.12 -24.85 -16.99
C LYS A 327 -32.51 -25.90 -17.93
N PRO A 328 -33.27 -26.47 -18.88
CA PRO A 328 -32.72 -27.42 -19.84
C PRO A 328 -31.45 -26.87 -20.48
N THR A 329 -30.39 -27.67 -20.46
CA THR A 329 -29.09 -27.36 -21.06
C THR A 329 -29.22 -27.53 -22.57
N PRO A 330 -28.72 -26.59 -23.39
CA PRO A 330 -28.72 -26.76 -24.83
C PRO A 330 -27.96 -28.05 -25.22
N PRO A 331 -28.39 -28.80 -26.25
CA PRO A 331 -27.77 -30.07 -26.66
C PRO A 331 -26.32 -29.94 -27.21
N ALA A 332 -25.69 -28.77 -27.08
CA ALA A 332 -24.29 -28.51 -27.42
C ALA A 332 -23.67 -27.55 -26.39
N SER A 333 -23.69 -27.94 -25.11
CA SER A 333 -23.16 -27.13 -24.01
C SER A 333 -22.12 -27.84 -23.17
N LEU A 334 -20.98 -27.18 -22.94
CA LEU A 334 -20.03 -27.58 -21.90
C LEU A 334 -20.63 -27.21 -20.54
N THR A 335 -20.86 -28.20 -19.68
CA THR A 335 -21.38 -27.96 -18.32
C THR A 335 -20.26 -28.07 -17.30
N LEU A 336 -19.99 -26.96 -16.61
CA LEU A 336 -19.03 -26.87 -15.51
C LEU A 336 -19.78 -26.69 -14.20
N ILE A 337 -19.48 -27.53 -13.23
CA ILE A 337 -20.13 -27.49 -11.92
C ILE A 337 -19.08 -27.22 -10.85
N TRP A 338 -19.17 -26.08 -10.15
CA TRP A 338 -18.29 -25.81 -9.03
C TRP A 338 -18.62 -26.72 -7.84
N ASP A 339 -17.61 -27.38 -7.30
CA ASP A 339 -17.70 -28.15 -6.06
C ASP A 339 -17.00 -27.40 -4.92
N PRO A 340 -17.75 -26.87 -3.93
CA PRO A 340 -17.17 -26.07 -2.85
C PRO A 340 -16.28 -26.89 -1.91
N THR A 341 -16.43 -28.22 -1.87
CA THR A 341 -15.64 -29.09 -0.99
C THR A 341 -14.25 -29.34 -1.58
N SER A 342 -14.20 -29.68 -2.88
CA SER A 342 -12.92 -29.92 -3.58
C SER A 342 -12.28 -28.65 -4.14
N LYS A 343 -13.02 -27.52 -4.17
CA LYS A 343 -12.63 -26.26 -4.83
C LYS A 343 -12.24 -26.44 -6.31
N MET A 344 -12.91 -27.37 -6.99
CA MET A 344 -12.65 -27.72 -8.38
C MET A 344 -13.96 -27.70 -9.18
N PHE A 345 -13.84 -27.48 -10.50
CA PHE A 345 -14.95 -27.76 -11.39
C PHE A 345 -15.03 -29.25 -11.69
N ARG A 346 -16.22 -29.82 -11.53
CA ARG A 346 -16.56 -31.13 -12.06
C ARG A 346 -17.10 -30.96 -13.47
N TYR A 347 -16.52 -31.70 -14.40
CA TYR A 347 -17.00 -31.81 -15.77
C TYR A 347 -18.19 -32.75 -15.81
N VAL A 348 -19.27 -32.32 -16.44
CA VAL A 348 -20.31 -33.25 -16.91
C VAL A 348 -20.14 -33.33 -18.42
N PRO A 349 -19.48 -34.38 -18.94
CA PRO A 349 -19.38 -34.56 -20.38
C PRO A 349 -20.79 -34.70 -20.98
N LEU A 350 -20.95 -34.20 -22.20
CA LEU A 350 -22.18 -34.25 -22.97
C LEU A 350 -22.68 -35.70 -23.09
N PHE A 351 -23.97 -35.89 -22.91
CA PHE A 351 -24.72 -36.95 -23.60
C PHE A 351 -25.29 -36.37 -24.89
#